data_AF-A0A258XSR0-F1
#
_entry.id   AF-A0A258XSR0-F1
#
_cell.length_a   1.000
_cell.length_b   1.000
_cell.length_c   1.000
_cell.angle_alpha   90.00
_cell.angle_beta   90.00
_cell.angle_gamma   90.00
#
_symmetry.space_group_name_H-M   'P 1'
#
loop_
_entity.id
_entity.type
_entity.pdbx_description
1 polymer ?
#
loop_
_entity_poly.entity_id
_entity_poly.type
_entity_poly.pdbx_seq_one_letter_code
_entity_poly.pdbx_strand_id
1 'polypeptide(L)'
;MPRDKFTVGDFWLDKRRDGMAPDIWQIATYRPGTRSVVYRSTKCRTEELERAQAVLRAHEAAQRSKSRQGNEEAELLPHLFNYIAEHGPDVLRLDTVESSFRAWIGFLEQDELTTGARVADIDKISVARFRRWRMGPHEWAIEWDGKIYAHKSKGVSGEAVQRNIQDLRAALNHAEAARRIAQAPRIPSVDKSLRSKARAHEFTPAQLGALIAYADQDKAVQQ
;
A
#
# COMPACT_ATOMS: atom_id res chain seq x y z
N MET A 1 22.42 33.65 3.86
CA MET A 1 21.91 32.36 4.40
C MET A 1 21.66 31.47 3.20
N PRO A 2 22.20 30.24 3.13
CA PRO A 2 22.04 29.44 1.92
C PRO A 2 20.56 29.10 1.73
N ARG A 3 20.05 29.41 0.54
CA ARG A 3 18.63 29.48 0.14
C ARG A 3 18.07 28.14 -0.36
N ASP A 4 18.74 27.02 -0.11
CA ASP A 4 18.40 25.73 -0.76
C ASP A 4 17.61 24.79 0.17
N LYS A 5 16.57 25.30 0.84
CA LYS A 5 15.66 24.48 1.65
C LYS A 5 14.44 24.10 0.85
N PHE A 6 14.42 22.86 0.37
CA PHE A 6 13.21 22.28 -0.19
C PHE A 6 12.14 22.13 0.90
N THR A 7 10.95 22.70 0.66
CA THR A 7 9.86 22.83 1.64
C THR A 7 8.57 22.33 1.01
N VAL A 8 7.77 21.57 1.77
CA VAL A 8 6.45 21.06 1.37
C VAL A 8 5.52 21.18 2.58
N GLY A 9 4.48 22.02 2.48
CA GLY A 9 3.60 22.32 3.60
C GLY A 9 4.38 22.88 4.80
N ASP A 10 4.13 22.31 5.98
CA ASP A 10 4.79 22.67 7.25
C ASP A 10 6.15 21.98 7.48
N PHE A 11 6.67 21.29 6.45
CA PHE A 11 7.88 20.48 6.55
C PHE A 11 8.96 20.98 5.60
N TRP A 12 10.22 20.94 6.04
CA TRP A 12 11.37 21.28 5.18
C TRP A 12 12.52 20.29 5.37
N LEU A 13 13.37 20.18 4.35
CA LEU A 13 14.64 19.46 4.48
C LEU A 13 15.66 20.33 5.20
N ASP A 14 16.31 19.76 6.21
CA ASP A 14 17.47 20.33 6.88
C ASP A 14 18.56 19.26 7.04
N LYS A 15 19.82 19.68 7.17
CA LYS A 15 20.90 18.74 7.47
C LYS A 15 20.92 18.43 8.95
N ARG A 16 21.32 17.20 9.28
CA ARG A 16 21.49 16.77 10.67
C ARG A 16 22.53 17.64 11.39
N ARG A 17 22.15 18.14 12.57
CA ARG A 17 22.93 19.15 13.31
C ARG A 17 23.72 18.62 14.50
N ASP A 18 23.61 17.33 14.80
CA ASP A 18 24.23 16.73 16.00
C ASP A 18 25.71 16.33 15.83
N GLY A 19 26.31 16.65 14.67
CA GLY A 19 27.72 16.38 14.38
C GLY A 19 28.06 14.90 14.14
N MET A 20 27.14 13.96 14.38
CA MET A 20 27.38 12.52 14.25
C MET A 20 27.26 12.04 12.80
N ALA A 21 26.33 12.61 12.04
CA ALA A 21 26.15 12.31 10.62
C ALA A 21 25.66 13.56 9.86
N PRO A 22 26.51 14.59 9.70
CA PRO A 22 26.14 15.89 9.12
C PRO A 22 25.77 15.81 7.64
N ASP A 23 26.07 14.70 6.99
CA ASP A 23 25.75 14.39 5.61
C ASP A 23 24.29 13.93 5.41
N ILE A 24 23.57 13.57 6.48
CA ILE A 24 22.21 13.02 6.38
C ILE A 24 21.15 14.13 6.32
N TRP A 25 20.22 14.01 5.37
CA TRP A 25 19.02 14.83 5.28
C TRP A 25 17.99 14.44 6.34
N GLN A 26 17.38 15.43 6.99
CA GLN A 26 16.29 15.28 7.95
C GLN A 26 15.09 16.11 7.53
N ILE A 27 13.90 15.58 7.78
CA ILE A 27 12.65 16.31 7.73
C ILE A 27 12.51 17.07 9.04
N ALA A 28 12.43 18.38 8.95
CA ALA A 28 12.18 19.25 10.08
C ALA A 28 10.73 19.75 10.04
N THR A 29 10.13 19.86 11.22
CA THR A 29 8.78 20.42 11.41
C THR A 29 8.74 21.25 12.68
N TYR A 30 7.99 22.34 12.65
CA TYR A 30 7.78 23.17 13.83
C TYR A 30 6.62 22.62 14.67
N ARG A 31 6.85 22.40 15.97
CA ARG A 31 5.77 22.07 16.93
C ARG A 31 5.34 23.32 17.69
N PRO A 32 4.13 23.87 17.42
CA PRO A 32 3.67 25.10 18.05
C PRO A 32 3.60 25.02 19.59
N GLY A 33 3.22 23.86 20.13
CA GLY A 33 3.05 23.67 21.59
C GLY A 33 4.34 23.70 22.40
N THR A 34 5.48 23.31 21.82
CA THR A 34 6.78 23.28 22.50
C THR A 34 7.74 24.36 22.01
N ARG A 35 7.32 25.17 21.02
CA ARG A 35 8.15 26.15 20.30
C ARG A 35 9.47 25.57 19.80
N SER A 36 9.50 24.27 19.49
CA SER A 36 10.70 23.55 19.09
C SER A 36 10.54 22.91 17.71
N VAL A 37 11.67 22.74 17.03
CA VAL A 37 11.73 21.99 15.77
C VAL A 37 11.98 20.52 16.08
N VAL A 38 11.15 19.65 15.53
CA VAL A 38 11.34 18.20 15.60
C VAL A 38 11.90 17.70 14.29
N TYR A 39 12.86 16.79 14.37
CA TYR A 39 13.57 16.24 13.23
C TYR A 39 13.27 14.75 13.06
N ARG A 40 13.08 14.31 11.82
CA ARG A 40 12.95 12.90 11.42
C ARG A 40 13.97 12.60 10.33
N SER A 41 14.82 11.60 10.52
CA SER A 41 15.81 11.21 9.51
C SER A 41 15.14 10.70 8.23
N THR A 42 15.62 11.15 7.07
CA THR A 42 15.26 10.56 5.77
C THR A 42 16.11 9.33 5.44
N LYS A 43 17.19 9.09 6.19
CA LYS A 43 18.27 8.11 5.89
C LYS A 43 19.02 8.36 4.57
N CYS A 44 18.76 9.46 3.86
CA CYS A 44 19.43 9.83 2.62
C CYS A 44 20.65 10.71 2.90
N ARG A 45 21.76 10.49 2.19
CA ARG A 45 22.97 11.31 2.27
C ARG A 45 22.86 12.60 1.45
N THR A 46 23.86 13.47 1.56
CA THR A 46 23.85 14.79 0.93
C THR A 46 23.73 14.70 -0.58
N GLU A 47 24.40 13.73 -1.19
CA GLU A 47 24.33 13.43 -2.62
C GLU A 47 22.95 12.92 -3.09
N GLU A 48 22.10 12.43 -2.19
CA GLU A 48 20.78 11.86 -2.49
C GLU A 48 19.64 12.90 -2.28
N LEU A 49 19.85 14.15 -2.72
CA LEU A 49 18.87 15.23 -2.50
C LEU A 49 17.50 14.89 -3.09
N GLU A 50 17.43 14.39 -4.33
CA GLU A 50 16.16 14.05 -4.98
C GLU A 50 15.38 12.98 -4.20
N ARG A 51 16.09 11.95 -3.71
CA ARG A 51 15.50 10.91 -2.86
C ARG A 51 15.00 11.50 -1.54
N ALA A 52 15.75 12.40 -0.92
CA ALA A 52 15.33 13.09 0.29
C ALA A 52 14.07 13.95 0.05
N GLN A 53 13.96 14.62 -1.10
CA GLN A 53 12.77 15.39 -1.48
C GLN A 53 11.54 14.49 -1.66
N ALA A 54 11.71 13.32 -2.28
CA ALA A 54 10.64 12.32 -2.41
C ALA A 54 10.17 11.81 -1.04
N VAL A 55 11.10 11.54 -0.12
CA VAL A 55 10.78 11.14 1.26
C VAL A 55 10.02 12.25 2.00
N LEU A 56 10.38 13.53 1.79
CA LEU A 56 9.65 14.66 2.36
C LEU A 56 8.21 14.73 1.82
N ARG A 57 8.02 14.62 0.51
CA ARG A 57 6.69 14.65 -0.12
C ARG A 57 5.81 13.50 0.39
N ALA A 58 6.37 12.28 0.46
CA ALA A 58 5.66 11.13 1.02
C ALA A 58 5.30 11.33 2.49
N HIS A 59 6.17 11.95 3.28
CA HIS A 59 5.89 12.25 4.69
C HIS A 59 4.76 13.27 4.86
N GLU A 60 4.79 14.35 4.08
CA GLU A 60 3.73 15.36 4.08
C GLU A 60 2.39 14.74 3.68
N ALA A 61 2.34 13.99 2.59
CA ALA A 61 1.13 13.30 2.13
C ALA A 61 0.59 12.31 3.18
N ALA A 62 1.47 11.61 3.87
CA ALA A 62 1.11 10.73 4.98
C ALA A 62 0.53 11.49 6.19
N GLN A 63 0.99 12.71 6.50
CA GLN A 63 0.35 13.52 7.56
C GLN A 63 -0.96 14.13 7.08
N ARG A 64 -0.97 14.71 5.88
CA ARG A 64 -2.15 15.35 5.29
C ARG A 64 -3.31 14.36 5.13
N SER A 65 -3.03 13.12 4.75
CA SER A 65 -4.04 12.04 4.62
C SER A 65 -4.75 11.64 5.91
N LYS A 66 -4.24 12.03 7.09
CA LYS A 66 -4.93 11.83 8.37
C LYS A 66 -6.03 12.85 8.63
N SER A 67 -6.05 13.94 7.87
CA SER A 67 -7.06 14.99 7.94
C SER A 67 -8.08 14.84 6.81
N ARG A 68 -9.20 15.57 6.93
CA ARG A 68 -10.27 15.58 5.92
C ARG A 68 -9.81 16.30 4.66
N GLN A 69 -10.00 15.67 3.51
CA GLN A 69 -9.68 16.19 2.18
C GLN A 69 -10.82 15.92 1.18
N GLY A 70 -10.86 16.69 0.09
CA GLY A 70 -11.68 16.35 -1.08
C GLY A 70 -11.12 15.13 -1.82
N ASN A 71 -11.98 14.36 -2.50
CA ASN A 71 -11.56 13.17 -3.23
C ASN A 71 -10.57 13.48 -4.38
N GLU A 72 -10.64 14.68 -4.95
CA GLU A 72 -9.75 15.16 -6.02
C GLU A 72 -8.35 15.52 -5.48
N GLU A 73 -8.22 15.81 -4.19
CA GLU A 73 -6.97 16.21 -3.54
C GLU A 73 -6.32 15.05 -2.79
N ALA A 74 -7.13 14.12 -2.29
CA ALA A 74 -6.71 12.99 -1.50
C ALA A 74 -5.87 12.02 -2.34
N GLU A 75 -4.59 11.88 -2.00
CA GLU A 75 -3.68 10.90 -2.63
C GLU A 75 -4.07 9.49 -2.21
N LEU A 76 -4.06 8.57 -3.17
CA LEU A 76 -4.45 7.19 -2.92
C LEU A 76 -3.50 6.49 -1.94
N LEU A 77 -2.20 6.54 -2.22
CA LEU A 77 -1.22 5.69 -1.53
C LEU A 77 -1.17 5.93 -0.02
N PRO A 78 -1.19 7.17 0.51
CA PRO A 78 -1.28 7.40 1.94
C PRO A 78 -2.47 6.71 2.62
N HIS A 79 -3.63 6.63 1.96
CA HIS A 79 -4.80 5.93 2.51
C HIS A 79 -4.60 4.41 2.57
N LEU A 80 -3.88 3.82 1.60
CA LEU A 80 -3.51 2.40 1.65
C LEU A 80 -2.58 2.09 2.83
N PHE A 81 -1.56 2.94 3.06
CA PHE A 81 -0.63 2.77 4.18
C PHE A 81 -1.31 3.00 5.54
N ASN A 82 -2.19 4.01 5.64
CA ASN A 82 -2.95 4.23 6.87
C ASN A 82 -3.84 3.03 7.22
N TYR A 83 -4.45 2.38 6.21
CA TYR A 83 -5.24 1.17 6.42
C TYR A 83 -4.42 0.06 7.10
N ILE A 84 -3.22 -0.23 6.57
CA ILE A 84 -2.31 -1.24 7.14
C ILE A 84 -1.88 -0.85 8.57
N ALA A 85 -1.45 0.40 8.76
CA ALA A 85 -0.93 0.85 10.05
C ALA A 85 -1.97 0.82 11.17
N GLU A 86 -3.25 1.06 10.84
CA GLU A 86 -4.33 1.20 11.82
C GLU A 86 -5.07 -0.10 12.10
N HIS A 87 -5.12 -1.01 11.13
CA HIS A 87 -5.74 -2.32 11.33
C HIS A 87 -4.82 -3.34 12.02
N GLY A 88 -3.51 -3.09 12.07
CA GLY A 88 -2.57 -3.87 12.85
C GLY A 88 -2.58 -5.38 12.53
N PRO A 89 -2.13 -6.25 13.46
CA PRO A 89 -2.10 -7.70 13.28
C PRO A 89 -3.49 -8.36 13.30
N ASP A 90 -4.55 -7.60 13.59
CA ASP A 90 -5.92 -8.11 13.76
C ASP A 90 -6.61 -8.45 12.43
N VAL A 91 -6.02 -8.06 11.29
CA VAL A 91 -6.48 -8.51 9.98
C VAL A 91 -5.94 -9.92 9.72
N LEU A 92 -6.85 -10.88 9.69
CA LEU A 92 -6.63 -12.21 9.09
C LEU A 92 -6.02 -12.01 7.69
N ARG A 93 -4.71 -12.23 7.58
CA ARG A 93 -3.87 -12.12 6.37
C ARG A 93 -3.46 -10.70 5.95
N LEU A 94 -2.91 -9.91 6.86
CA LEU A 94 -2.26 -8.62 6.53
C LEU A 94 -1.28 -8.74 5.35
N ASP A 95 -0.44 -9.80 5.31
CA ASP A 95 0.49 -10.06 4.19
C ASP A 95 -0.19 -10.09 2.81
N THR A 96 -1.44 -10.58 2.77
CA THR A 96 -2.22 -10.63 1.52
C THR A 96 -2.67 -9.24 1.11
N VAL A 97 -3.11 -8.41 2.06
CA VAL A 97 -3.47 -7.01 1.81
C VAL A 97 -2.24 -6.22 1.34
N GLU A 98 -1.09 -6.40 2.01
CA GLU A 98 0.16 -5.77 1.58
C GLU A 98 0.55 -6.18 0.16
N SER A 99 0.43 -7.47 -0.17
CA SER A 99 0.67 -7.97 -1.52
C SER A 99 -0.28 -7.34 -2.55
N SER A 100 -1.56 -7.17 -2.20
CA SER A 100 -2.53 -6.45 -3.03
C SER A 100 -2.13 -4.98 -3.25
N PHE A 101 -1.69 -4.28 -2.22
CA PHE A 101 -1.29 -2.86 -2.34
C PHE A 101 0.00 -2.70 -3.12
N ARG A 102 0.98 -3.61 -2.95
CA ARG A 102 2.16 -3.65 -3.83
C ARG A 102 1.76 -3.85 -5.29
N ALA A 103 0.81 -4.74 -5.59
CA ALA A 103 0.34 -4.91 -6.97
C ALA A 103 -0.31 -3.63 -7.53
N TRP A 104 -1.07 -2.88 -6.72
CA TRP A 104 -1.62 -1.58 -7.11
C TRP A 104 -0.54 -0.53 -7.35
N ILE A 105 0.45 -0.42 -6.46
CA ILE A 105 1.57 0.51 -6.62
C ILE A 105 2.38 0.17 -7.88
N GLY A 106 2.69 -1.11 -8.10
CA GLY A 106 3.46 -1.55 -9.27
C GLY A 106 2.71 -1.33 -10.59
N PHE A 107 1.38 -1.43 -10.56
CA PHE A 107 0.55 -0.99 -11.69
C PHE A 107 0.66 0.53 -11.90
N LEU A 108 0.50 1.32 -10.84
CA LEU A 108 0.53 2.77 -10.91
C LEU A 108 1.88 3.30 -11.38
N GLU A 109 3.00 2.67 -11.05
CA GLU A 109 4.33 3.01 -11.60
C GLU A 109 4.42 2.87 -13.12
N GLN A 110 3.50 2.12 -13.74
CA GLN A 110 3.48 1.82 -15.18
C GLN A 110 2.26 2.42 -15.90
N ASP A 111 1.29 2.94 -15.17
CA ASP A 111 0.06 3.56 -15.69
C ASP A 111 0.22 5.07 -15.81
N GLU A 112 -0.61 5.69 -16.65
CA GLU A 112 -0.66 7.15 -16.84
C GLU A 112 -1.00 7.92 -15.55
N LEU A 113 -1.70 7.29 -14.60
CA LEU A 113 -2.04 7.91 -13.32
C LEU A 113 -0.83 8.10 -12.40
N THR A 114 0.23 7.31 -12.59
CA THR A 114 1.44 7.31 -11.76
C THR A 114 1.17 7.04 -10.27
N THR A 115 2.20 7.03 -9.44
CA THR A 115 2.06 6.92 -7.97
C THR A 115 1.42 8.16 -7.33
N GLY A 116 1.23 9.25 -8.09
CA GLY A 116 0.51 10.46 -7.69
C GLY A 116 -1.01 10.40 -7.80
N ALA A 117 -1.58 9.23 -8.12
CA ALA A 117 -3.02 9.03 -8.28
C ALA A 117 -3.83 9.50 -7.06
N ARG A 118 -4.93 10.18 -7.32
CA ARG A 118 -5.90 10.65 -6.34
C ARG A 118 -7.03 9.64 -6.15
N VAL A 119 -7.79 9.76 -5.08
CA VAL A 119 -8.95 8.89 -4.81
C VAL A 119 -10.00 9.03 -5.92
N ALA A 120 -10.19 10.23 -6.46
CA ALA A 120 -11.09 10.48 -7.60
C ALA A 120 -10.67 9.75 -8.90
N ASP A 121 -9.37 9.50 -9.09
CA ASP A 121 -8.85 8.81 -10.28
C ASP A 121 -9.15 7.30 -10.28
N ILE A 122 -9.60 6.78 -9.13
CA ILE A 122 -9.96 5.38 -8.96
C ILE A 122 -11.43 5.17 -9.35
N ASP A 123 -11.63 5.03 -10.66
CA ASP A 123 -12.92 4.89 -11.29
C ASP A 123 -13.05 3.55 -12.05
N LYS A 124 -14.10 3.42 -12.86
CA LYS A 124 -14.33 2.20 -13.64
C LYS A 124 -13.26 1.97 -14.70
N ILE A 125 -12.67 3.03 -15.25
CA ILE A 125 -11.71 2.99 -16.35
C ILE A 125 -10.34 2.57 -15.81
N SER A 126 -9.84 3.22 -14.75
CA SER A 126 -8.56 2.88 -14.15
C SER A 126 -8.57 1.47 -13.55
N VAL A 127 -9.67 1.05 -12.92
CA VAL A 127 -9.84 -0.33 -12.44
C VAL A 127 -9.89 -1.34 -13.59
N ALA A 128 -10.46 -0.99 -14.74
CA ALA A 128 -10.44 -1.85 -15.92
C ALA A 128 -9.04 -1.98 -16.52
N ARG A 129 -8.23 -0.90 -16.49
CA ARG A 129 -6.81 -0.95 -16.88
C ARG A 129 -6.00 -1.82 -15.93
N PHE A 130 -6.15 -1.62 -14.61
CA PHE A 130 -5.53 -2.48 -13.61
C PHE A 130 -5.87 -3.95 -13.82
N ARG A 131 -7.15 -4.28 -14.06
CA ARG A 131 -7.58 -5.65 -14.35
C ARG A 131 -6.87 -6.22 -15.58
N ARG A 132 -6.84 -5.48 -16.70
CA ARG A 132 -6.18 -5.93 -17.94
C ARG A 132 -4.67 -6.16 -17.71
N TRP A 133 -4.01 -5.23 -17.03
CA TRP A 133 -2.59 -5.34 -16.68
C TRP A 133 -2.33 -6.55 -15.78
N ARG A 134 -3.09 -6.70 -14.69
CA ARG A 134 -2.89 -7.77 -13.70
C ARG A 134 -3.22 -9.16 -14.25
N MET A 135 -4.20 -9.26 -15.15
CA MET A 135 -4.54 -10.53 -15.84
C MET A 135 -3.60 -10.84 -17.01
N GLY A 136 -2.90 -9.86 -17.56
CA GLY A 136 -1.88 -10.07 -18.59
C GLY A 136 -0.48 -10.30 -18.01
N PRO A 137 0.54 -10.53 -18.85
CA PRO A 137 1.93 -10.59 -18.42
C PRO A 137 2.37 -9.24 -17.85
N HIS A 138 2.98 -9.25 -16.66
CA HIS A 138 3.48 -8.04 -16.00
C HIS A 138 4.62 -8.35 -15.04
N GLU A 139 5.40 -7.33 -14.75
CA GLU A 139 6.53 -7.37 -13.84
C GLU A 139 6.63 -6.03 -13.10
N TRP A 140 7.02 -6.03 -11.84
CA TRP A 140 7.24 -4.81 -11.04
C TRP A 140 8.23 -5.06 -9.93
N ALA A 141 8.89 -4.01 -9.45
CA ALA A 141 9.82 -4.04 -8.33
C ALA A 141 9.61 -2.81 -7.44
N ILE A 142 9.13 -3.02 -6.22
CA ILE A 142 8.73 -1.94 -5.31
C ILE A 142 9.55 -2.03 -4.03
N GLU A 143 10.11 -0.90 -3.60
CA GLU A 143 10.69 -0.77 -2.27
C GLU A 143 9.56 -0.64 -1.24
N TRP A 144 9.51 -1.57 -0.29
CA TRP A 144 8.54 -1.59 0.79
C TRP A 144 9.25 -1.90 2.10
N ASP A 145 9.19 -0.96 3.05
CA ASP A 145 9.88 -1.06 4.34
C ASP A 145 11.38 -1.41 4.22
N GLY A 146 12.06 -0.77 3.27
CA GLY A 146 13.50 -0.97 3.01
C GLY A 146 13.87 -2.30 2.34
N LYS A 147 12.88 -3.09 1.92
CA LYS A 147 13.08 -4.32 1.13
C LYS A 147 12.51 -4.14 -0.28
N ILE A 148 13.23 -4.63 -1.28
CA ILE A 148 12.73 -4.64 -2.66
C ILE A 148 11.92 -5.92 -2.86
N TYR A 149 10.64 -5.75 -3.20
CA TYR A 149 9.76 -6.84 -3.61
C TYR A 149 9.63 -6.82 -5.13
N ALA A 150 10.24 -7.80 -5.78
CA ALA A 150 10.09 -8.01 -7.21
C ALA A 150 9.03 -9.10 -7.48
N HIS A 151 8.20 -8.89 -8.50
CA HIS A 151 7.20 -9.85 -8.94
C HIS A 151 7.17 -9.91 -10.45
N LYS A 152 7.13 -11.12 -11.01
CA LYS A 152 6.94 -11.37 -12.44
C LYS A 152 5.88 -12.43 -12.62
N SER A 153 4.93 -12.18 -13.50
CA SER A 153 3.80 -13.09 -13.76
C SER A 153 3.41 -13.09 -15.23
N LYS A 154 2.91 -14.23 -15.71
CA LYS A 154 2.25 -14.34 -17.02
C LYS A 154 0.80 -13.83 -17.00
N GLY A 155 0.30 -13.45 -15.83
CA GLY A 155 -1.08 -13.08 -15.58
C GLY A 155 -1.67 -13.85 -14.39
N VAL A 156 -2.61 -13.24 -13.68
CA VAL A 156 -3.34 -13.91 -12.59
C VAL A 156 -4.82 -14.07 -12.90
N SER A 157 -5.46 -15.02 -12.21
CA SER A 157 -6.91 -15.25 -12.34
C SER A 157 -7.74 -14.02 -11.95
N GLY A 158 -8.95 -13.90 -12.49
CA GLY A 158 -9.87 -12.84 -12.10
C GLY A 158 -10.25 -12.86 -10.62
N GLU A 159 -10.13 -14.02 -9.94
CA GLU A 159 -10.35 -14.10 -8.49
C GLU A 159 -9.24 -13.39 -7.70
N ALA A 160 -7.99 -13.48 -8.15
CA ALA A 160 -6.88 -12.74 -7.55
C ALA A 160 -7.05 -11.23 -7.75
N VAL A 161 -7.48 -10.80 -8.94
CA VAL A 161 -7.79 -9.40 -9.23
C VAL A 161 -8.95 -8.90 -8.38
N GLN A 162 -10.01 -9.70 -8.24
CA GLN A 162 -11.16 -9.38 -7.40
C GLN A 162 -10.74 -9.14 -5.95
N ARG A 163 -9.81 -9.94 -5.42
CA ARG A 163 -9.23 -9.71 -4.09
C ARG A 163 -8.48 -8.39 -4.01
N ASN A 164 -7.59 -8.10 -4.97
CA ASN A 164 -6.87 -6.82 -4.99
C ASN A 164 -7.82 -5.61 -5.01
N ILE A 165 -8.94 -5.72 -5.73
CA ILE A 165 -10.00 -4.70 -5.76
C ILE A 165 -10.76 -4.61 -4.43
N GLN A 166 -11.03 -5.73 -3.77
CA GLN A 166 -11.68 -5.75 -2.45
C GLN A 166 -10.82 -5.10 -1.38
N ASP A 167 -9.51 -5.38 -1.36
CA ASP A 167 -8.57 -4.78 -0.41
C ASP A 167 -8.48 -3.26 -0.60
N LEU A 168 -8.45 -2.80 -1.86
CA LEU A 168 -8.52 -1.38 -2.19
C LEU A 168 -9.81 -0.73 -1.68
N ARG A 169 -10.96 -1.37 -1.88
CA ARG A 169 -12.24 -0.88 -1.34
C ARG A 169 -12.24 -0.86 0.17
N ALA A 170 -11.68 -1.87 0.84
CA ALA A 170 -11.61 -1.91 2.28
C ALA A 170 -10.82 -0.71 2.82
N ALA A 171 -9.67 -0.39 2.22
CA ALA A 171 -8.88 0.78 2.58
C ALA A 171 -9.62 2.10 2.35
N LEU A 172 -10.31 2.27 1.23
CA LEU A 172 -11.03 3.51 0.94
C LEU A 172 -12.29 3.68 1.80
N ASN A 173 -13.03 2.60 2.06
CA ASN A 173 -14.14 2.63 3.02
C ASN A 173 -13.67 2.94 4.44
N HIS A 174 -12.49 2.44 4.83
CA HIS A 174 -11.88 2.82 6.11
C HIS A 174 -11.52 4.31 6.16
N ALA A 175 -10.96 4.86 5.09
CA ALA A 175 -10.68 6.29 4.99
C ALA A 175 -11.96 7.15 5.07
N GLU A 176 -13.05 6.70 4.44
CA GLU A 176 -14.38 7.33 4.55
C GLU A 176 -14.93 7.24 5.97
N ALA A 177 -14.88 6.07 6.61
CA ALA A 177 -15.33 5.87 7.99
C ALA A 177 -14.55 6.74 8.99
N ALA A 178 -13.25 6.92 8.75
CA ALA A 178 -12.38 7.83 9.49
C ALA A 178 -12.56 9.32 9.13
N ARG A 179 -13.51 9.65 8.23
CA ARG A 179 -13.83 11.01 7.76
C ARG A 179 -12.66 11.74 7.10
N ARG A 180 -11.71 11.00 6.51
CA ARG A 180 -10.53 11.56 5.82
C ARG A 180 -10.85 11.93 4.37
N ILE A 181 -11.77 11.20 3.76
CA ILE A 181 -12.31 11.49 2.43
C ILE A 181 -13.81 11.70 2.52
N ALA A 182 -14.39 12.37 1.52
CA ALA A 182 -15.82 12.66 1.51
C ALA A 182 -16.67 11.40 1.26
N GLN A 183 -16.22 10.53 0.36
CA GLN A 183 -16.90 9.29 -0.01
C GLN A 183 -15.93 8.33 -0.70
N ALA A 184 -16.00 7.03 -0.41
CA ALA A 184 -15.24 6.03 -1.16
C ALA A 184 -15.78 5.86 -2.59
N PRO A 185 -14.92 5.76 -3.61
CA PRO A 185 -15.36 5.59 -4.99
C PRO A 185 -16.10 4.27 -5.20
N ARG A 186 -17.11 4.30 -6.06
CA ARG A 186 -17.91 3.11 -6.42
C ARG A 186 -17.14 2.22 -7.41
N ILE A 187 -16.26 1.39 -6.88
CA ILE A 187 -15.44 0.48 -7.67
C ILE A 187 -16.25 -0.79 -8.02
N PRO A 188 -16.48 -1.13 -9.31
CA PRO A 188 -17.20 -2.33 -9.71
C PRO A 188 -16.38 -3.60 -9.46
N SER A 189 -17.05 -4.73 -9.20
CA SER A 189 -16.39 -6.03 -9.08
C SER A 189 -16.01 -6.60 -10.45
N VAL A 190 -15.04 -7.50 -10.45
CA VAL A 190 -14.69 -8.28 -11.64
C VAL A 190 -15.92 -9.09 -12.07
N ASP A 191 -16.14 -9.14 -13.39
CA ASP A 191 -17.20 -9.94 -14.00
C ASP A 191 -17.09 -11.40 -13.52
N LYS A 192 -18.23 -11.98 -13.12
CA LYS A 192 -18.29 -13.37 -12.63
C LYS A 192 -17.77 -14.38 -13.66
N SER A 193 -17.88 -14.09 -14.96
CA SER A 193 -17.35 -14.93 -16.04
C SER A 193 -15.82 -15.04 -16.04
N LEU A 194 -15.13 -14.02 -15.53
CA LEU A 194 -13.66 -13.99 -15.41
C LEU A 194 -13.17 -14.56 -14.08
N ARG A 195 -14.09 -14.85 -13.14
CA ARG A 195 -13.77 -15.41 -11.84
C ARG A 195 -13.71 -16.92 -11.90
N SER A 196 -12.86 -17.50 -11.06
CA SER A 196 -12.77 -18.95 -10.92
C SER A 196 -14.12 -19.50 -10.44
N LYS A 197 -14.59 -20.58 -11.06
CA LYS A 197 -15.75 -21.32 -10.55
C LYS A 197 -15.43 -21.80 -9.11
N ALA A 198 -16.44 -21.75 -8.23
CA ALA A 198 -16.31 -22.35 -6.92
C ALA A 198 -15.97 -23.83 -7.09
N ARG A 199 -14.83 -24.26 -6.54
CA ARG A 199 -14.45 -25.68 -6.53
C ARG A 199 -15.12 -26.30 -5.32
N ALA A 200 -16.25 -26.96 -5.51
CA ALA A 200 -16.73 -27.94 -4.54
C ALA A 200 -15.89 -29.20 -4.77
N HIS A 201 -14.91 -29.44 -3.91
CA HIS A 201 -14.28 -30.75 -3.84
C HIS A 201 -15.00 -31.53 -2.75
N GLU A 202 -15.86 -32.45 -3.17
CA GLU A 202 -16.47 -33.41 -2.25
C GLU A 202 -15.49 -34.57 -2.10
N PHE A 203 -15.02 -34.81 -0.87
CA PHE A 203 -14.20 -35.97 -0.60
C PHE A 203 -15.06 -37.23 -0.70
N THR A 204 -14.58 -38.23 -1.42
CA THR A 204 -15.17 -39.56 -1.39
C THR A 204 -14.99 -40.20 -0.01
N PRO A 205 -15.85 -41.15 0.39
CA PRO A 205 -15.65 -41.91 1.64
C PRO A 205 -14.26 -42.56 1.75
N ALA A 206 -13.68 -43.01 0.63
CA ALA A 206 -12.33 -43.58 0.61
C ALA A 206 -11.24 -42.54 0.90
N GLN A 207 -11.37 -41.32 0.36
CA GLN A 207 -10.44 -40.22 0.65
C GLN A 207 -10.57 -39.73 2.09
N LEU A 208 -11.79 -39.69 2.63
CA LEU A 208 -12.02 -39.41 4.05
C LEU A 208 -11.37 -40.48 4.94
N GLY A 209 -11.57 -41.76 4.61
CA GLY A 209 -10.95 -42.88 5.32
C GLY A 209 -9.43 -42.83 5.29
N ALA A 210 -8.83 -42.46 4.16
CA ALA A 210 -7.38 -42.29 4.02
C ALA A 210 -6.85 -41.10 4.85
N LEU A 211 -7.57 -39.98 4.90
CA LEU A 211 -7.22 -38.83 5.75
C LEU A 211 -7.28 -39.20 7.24
N ILE A 212 -8.31 -39.93 7.65
CA ILE A 212 -8.47 -40.39 9.04
C ILE A 212 -7.35 -41.37 9.41
N ALA A 213 -7.07 -42.37 8.56
CA ALA A 213 -6.00 -43.34 8.81
C ALA A 213 -4.62 -42.68 8.88
N TYR A 214 -4.36 -41.66 8.04
CA TYR A 214 -3.13 -40.89 8.10
C TYR A 214 -3.02 -40.08 9.40
N ALA A 215 -4.11 -39.42 9.82
CA ALA A 215 -4.15 -38.63 11.05
C ALA A 215 -4.01 -39.49 12.31
N ASP A 216 -4.58 -40.70 12.31
CA ASP A 216 -4.48 -41.67 13.41
C ASP A 216 -3.05 -42.22 13.58
N GLN A 217 -2.24 -42.21 12.51
CA GLN A 217 -0.83 -42.62 12.53
C GLN A 217 0.13 -41.46 12.81
N ASP A 218 -0.37 -40.24 12.97
CA ASP A 218 0.45 -39.07 13.28
C ASP A 218 0.87 -39.09 14.76
N LYS A 219 2.18 -38.98 15.00
CA LYS A 219 2.77 -39.03 16.35
C LYS A 219 2.28 -37.92 17.28
N ALA A 220 1.76 -36.83 16.72
CA ALA A 220 1.18 -35.73 17.49
C ALA A 220 -0.22 -36.03 18.05
N VAL A 221 -0.93 -37.02 17.47
CA VAL A 221 -2.30 -37.41 17.87
C VAL A 221 -2.30 -38.64 18.81
N GLN A 222 -1.26 -39.47 18.74
CA GLN A 222 -1.10 -40.67 19.58
C GLN A 222 -0.56 -40.40 21.00
N GLN A 223 -0.56 -39.15 21.48
CA GLN A 223 -0.16 -38.78 22.86
C GLN A 223 -1.36 -38.59 23.77
#